data_AF-A0A7S2JPJ7-F1
#
_entry.id   AF-A0A7S2JPJ7-F1
#
_cell.length_a   1.000
_cell.length_b   1.000
_cell.length_c   1.000
_cell.angle_alpha   90.00
_cell.angle_beta   90.00
_cell.angle_gamma   90.00
#
_symmetry.space_group_name_H-M   'P 1'
#
loop_
_entity.id
_entity.type
_entity.pdbx_description
1 polymer ?
#
loop_
_entity_poly.entity_id
_entity_poly.type
_entity_poly.pdbx_seq_one_letter_code
_entity_poly.pdbx_strand_id
1 'polypeptide(L)'
;IPRAHFDNFGWGFVTIFQIMTGENWNAIMYAGMRAAQETHWDWAFGILYMMLLLFGQTLFLSLFLSMLLSKFDDCREELAEEDERKASIKELKEQRKSLMALGYNEDYEGFGEGFDGPDGEGDALVDAALAKLAGGAEALQDAEHPPLPGQPVDEGAAAGQGV
;
A
#
# COMPACT_ATOMS: atom_id res chain seq x y z
N ILE A 1 -5.52 32.12 36.08
CA ILE A 1 -5.08 32.30 34.67
C ILE A 1 -5.85 31.30 33.83
N PRO A 2 -6.58 31.72 32.77
CA PRO A 2 -7.23 30.79 31.87
C PRO A 2 -6.21 29.80 31.30
N ARG A 3 -6.54 28.50 31.27
CA ARG A 3 -5.64 27.48 30.70
C ARG A 3 -5.44 27.64 29.19
N ALA A 4 -6.48 28.12 28.50
CA ALA A 4 -6.43 28.45 27.07
C ALA A 4 -6.17 29.96 26.92
N HIS A 5 -5.04 30.30 26.33
CA HIS A 5 -4.57 31.67 26.16
C HIS A 5 -3.65 31.80 24.95
N PHE A 6 -3.48 33.04 24.46
CA PHE A 6 -2.73 33.35 23.24
C PHE A 6 -1.39 34.07 23.51
N ASP A 7 -0.84 33.97 24.72
CA ASP A 7 0.36 34.74 25.12
C ASP A 7 1.66 34.21 24.49
N ASN A 8 1.68 32.94 24.09
CA ASN A 8 2.81 32.31 23.42
C ASN A 8 2.31 31.33 22.35
N PHE A 9 3.18 31.03 21.39
CA PHE A 9 2.83 30.19 20.25
C PHE A 9 2.32 28.79 20.66
N GLY A 10 2.96 28.15 21.63
CA GLY A 10 2.59 26.79 22.05
C GLY A 10 1.18 26.71 22.65
N TRP A 11 0.89 27.58 23.61
CA TRP A 11 -0.44 27.67 24.21
C TRP A 11 -1.50 28.20 23.24
N GLY A 12 -1.12 29.09 22.31
CA GLY A 12 -1.98 29.54 21.22
C GLY A 12 -2.37 28.41 20.27
N PHE A 13 -1.42 27.55 19.89
CA PHE A 13 -1.70 26.36 19.08
C PHE A 13 -2.67 25.40 19.79
N VAL A 14 -2.42 25.10 21.07
CA VAL A 14 -3.33 24.25 21.88
C VAL A 14 -4.72 24.87 21.95
N THR A 15 -4.82 26.20 22.10
CA THR A 15 -6.10 26.92 22.15
C THR A 15 -6.84 26.83 20.80
N ILE A 16 -6.15 26.98 19.67
CA ILE A 16 -6.74 26.80 18.33
C ILE A 16 -7.21 25.37 18.14
N PHE A 17 -6.38 24.39 18.51
CA PHE A 17 -6.75 22.97 18.47
C PHE A 17 -7.99 22.69 19.30
N GLN A 18 -8.08 23.22 20.52
CA GLN A 18 -9.24 23.08 21.39
C GLN A 18 -10.52 23.70 20.78
N ILE A 19 -10.40 24.85 20.13
CA ILE A 19 -11.52 25.45 19.38
C ILE A 19 -11.90 24.49 18.23
N MET A 20 -10.92 24.01 17.46
CA MET A 20 -11.11 23.06 16.36
C MET A 20 -11.63 21.68 16.79
N THR A 21 -11.59 21.28 18.05
CA THR A 21 -12.25 20.05 18.52
C THR A 21 -13.67 20.28 18.99
N GLY A 22 -14.10 21.55 19.11
CA GLY A 22 -15.40 21.90 19.67
C GLY A 22 -15.46 21.73 21.20
N GLU A 23 -14.32 21.66 21.88
CA GLU A 23 -14.30 21.53 23.33
C GLU A 23 -14.21 22.91 24.00
N ASN A 24 -15.25 23.28 24.77
CA ASN A 24 -15.26 24.50 25.57
C ASN A 24 -14.90 25.79 24.77
N TRP A 25 -15.15 25.78 23.45
CA TRP A 25 -14.88 26.89 22.53
C TRP A 25 -15.69 28.13 22.87
N ASN A 26 -16.91 27.96 23.38
CA ASN A 26 -17.77 29.05 23.83
C ASN A 26 -17.08 29.90 24.90
N ALA A 27 -16.43 29.28 25.89
CA ALA A 27 -15.74 30.01 26.96
C ALA A 27 -14.55 30.81 26.42
N ILE A 28 -13.81 30.25 25.45
CA ILE A 28 -12.68 30.92 24.78
C ILE A 28 -13.18 32.09 23.92
N MET A 29 -14.24 31.87 23.13
CA MET A 29 -14.87 32.90 22.32
C MET A 29 -15.36 34.06 23.19
N TYR A 30 -16.09 33.78 24.28
CA TYR A 30 -16.57 34.83 25.18
C TYR A 30 -15.42 35.55 25.90
N ALA A 31 -14.32 34.85 26.22
CA ALA A 31 -13.13 35.49 26.77
C ALA A 31 -12.47 36.43 25.74
N GLY A 32 -12.37 36.01 24.48
CA GLY A 32 -11.89 36.83 23.36
C GLY A 32 -12.78 38.04 23.09
N MET A 33 -14.11 37.86 23.07
CA MET A 33 -15.07 38.96 22.89
C MET A 33 -15.00 39.99 24.02
N ARG A 34 -14.85 39.55 25.28
CA ARG A 34 -14.64 40.48 26.41
C ARG A 34 -13.36 41.27 26.29
N ALA A 35 -12.26 40.64 25.83
CA ALA A 35 -11.00 41.34 25.57
C ALA A 35 -11.12 42.32 24.39
N ALA A 36 -11.91 41.98 23.37
CA ALA A 36 -12.15 42.83 22.21
C ALA A 36 -13.20 43.93 22.43
N GLN A 37 -13.93 43.91 23.55
CA GLN A 37 -15.01 44.87 23.84
C GLN A 37 -14.50 46.32 23.89
N GLU A 38 -13.23 46.52 24.26
CA GLU A 38 -12.56 47.83 24.22
C GLU A 38 -12.51 48.44 22.81
N THR A 39 -12.66 47.60 21.78
CA THR A 39 -12.58 47.99 20.36
C THR A 39 -13.96 48.17 19.71
N HIS A 40 -15.07 47.96 20.43
CA HIS A 40 -16.46 48.01 19.92
C HIS A 40 -16.77 47.07 18.72
N TRP A 41 -15.96 46.03 18.51
CA TRP A 41 -16.09 45.05 17.40
C TRP A 41 -16.41 43.63 17.91
N ASP A 42 -16.96 43.51 19.11
CA ASP A 42 -17.30 42.25 19.79
C ASP A 42 -18.14 41.29 18.92
N TRP A 43 -19.14 41.81 18.20
CA TRP A 43 -19.97 41.01 17.28
C TRP A 43 -19.16 40.40 16.12
N ALA A 44 -18.18 41.13 15.59
CA ALA A 44 -17.35 40.67 14.48
C ALA A 44 -16.41 39.54 14.95
N PHE A 45 -15.89 39.62 16.18
CA PHE A 45 -15.12 38.53 16.78
C PHE A 45 -15.99 37.28 16.97
N GLY A 46 -17.23 37.41 17.45
CA GLY A 46 -18.17 36.28 17.54
C GLY A 46 -18.36 35.58 16.19
N ILE A 47 -18.57 36.34 15.12
CA ILE A 47 -18.69 35.78 13.75
C ILE A 47 -17.38 35.11 13.33
N LEU A 48 -16.22 35.70 13.61
CA LEU A 48 -14.92 35.12 13.26
C LEU A 48 -14.72 33.75 13.91
N TYR A 49 -15.05 33.60 15.20
CA TYR A 49 -14.96 32.30 15.88
C TYR A 49 -15.96 31.28 15.30
N MET A 50 -17.18 31.70 14.96
CA MET A 50 -18.17 30.81 14.32
C MET A 50 -17.73 30.36 12.93
N MET A 51 -17.16 31.27 12.12
CA MET A 51 -16.60 30.95 10.81
C MET A 51 -15.38 30.04 10.95
N LEU A 52 -14.49 30.31 11.91
CA LEU A 52 -13.35 29.46 12.21
C LEU A 52 -13.79 28.03 12.58
N LEU A 53 -14.81 27.90 13.41
CA LEU A 53 -15.40 26.61 13.78
C LEU A 53 -16.02 25.91 12.57
N LEU A 54 -16.89 26.60 11.83
CA LEU A 54 -17.61 26.00 10.71
C LEU A 54 -16.65 25.59 9.59
N PHE A 55 -15.80 26.51 9.14
CA PHE A 55 -14.85 26.24 8.06
C PHE A 55 -13.74 25.31 8.52
N GLY A 56 -13.15 25.51 9.70
CA GLY A 56 -12.08 24.65 10.22
C GLY A 56 -12.53 23.20 10.37
N GLN A 57 -13.72 22.96 10.94
CA GLN A 57 -14.27 21.62 11.09
C GLN A 57 -14.64 20.98 9.77
N THR A 58 -15.27 21.75 8.87
CA THR A 58 -15.62 21.26 7.53
C THR A 58 -14.37 20.85 6.77
N LEU A 59 -13.32 21.67 6.76
CA LEU A 59 -12.06 21.34 6.10
C LEU A 59 -11.38 20.11 6.72
N PHE A 60 -11.31 20.05 8.06
CA PHE A 60 -10.74 18.89 8.75
C PHE A 60 -11.50 17.60 8.40
N LEU A 61 -12.83 17.63 8.45
CA LEU A 61 -13.68 16.50 8.10
C LEU A 61 -13.59 16.15 6.61
N SER A 62 -13.54 17.14 5.71
CA SER A 62 -13.41 16.91 4.26
C SER A 62 -12.09 16.24 3.92
N LEU A 63 -10.99 16.66 4.55
CA LEU A 63 -9.69 16.02 4.38
C LEU A 63 -9.67 14.62 4.98
N PHE A 64 -10.27 14.44 6.17
CA PHE A 64 -10.38 13.13 6.79
C PHE A 64 -11.24 12.16 5.96
N LEU A 65 -12.38 12.62 5.44
CA LEU A 65 -13.24 11.83 4.57
C LEU A 65 -12.52 11.44 3.28
N SER A 66 -11.81 12.38 2.66
CA SER A 66 -11.00 12.10 1.46
C SER A 66 -9.96 11.01 1.75
N MET A 67 -9.31 11.08 2.92
CA MET A 67 -8.33 10.07 3.32
C MET A 67 -8.98 8.70 3.57
N LEU A 68 -10.13 8.66 4.24
CA LEU A 68 -10.87 7.41 4.48
C LEU A 68 -11.37 6.78 3.17
N LEU A 69 -11.88 7.59 2.24
CA LEU A 69 -12.34 7.12 0.94
C LEU A 69 -11.19 6.51 0.14
N SER A 70 -10.02 7.17 0.12
CA SER A 70 -8.82 6.59 -0.50
C SER A 70 -8.49 5.22 0.09
N LYS A 71 -8.61 5.04 1.41
CA LYS A 71 -8.38 3.73 2.05
C LYS A 71 -9.42 2.67 1.71
N PHE A 72 -10.68 3.07 1.51
CA PHE A 72 -11.72 2.14 1.05
C PHE A 72 -11.60 1.80 -0.43
N ASP A 73 -11.10 2.73 -1.24
CA ASP A 73 -10.80 2.49 -2.65
C ASP A 73 -9.64 1.49 -2.79
N ASP A 74 -8.53 1.70 -2.07
CA ASP A 74 -7.39 0.78 -2.02
C ASP A 74 -7.84 -0.64 -1.62
N CYS A 75 -8.65 -0.75 -0.56
CA CYS A 75 -9.15 -2.04 -0.06
C CYS A 75 -10.11 -2.73 -1.05
N ARG A 76 -10.95 -1.96 -1.75
CA ARG A 76 -11.87 -2.52 -2.75
C ARG A 76 -11.11 -3.10 -3.94
N GLU A 77 -10.03 -2.44 -4.37
CA GLU A 77 -9.17 -2.93 -5.45
C GLU A 77 -8.44 -4.22 -5.02
N GLU A 78 -7.84 -4.23 -3.83
CA GLU A 78 -7.16 -5.42 -3.28
C GLU A 78 -8.11 -6.64 -3.18
N LEU A 79 -9.34 -6.43 -2.73
CA LEU A 79 -10.35 -7.50 -2.66
C LEU A 79 -10.75 -8.02 -4.05
N ALA A 80 -10.87 -7.13 -5.05
CA ALA A 80 -11.19 -7.53 -6.42
C ALA A 80 -10.06 -8.37 -7.04
N GLU A 81 -8.81 -7.94 -6.87
CA GLU A 81 -7.63 -8.70 -7.33
C GLU A 81 -7.50 -10.05 -6.63
N GLU A 82 -7.78 -10.11 -5.32
CA GLU A 82 -7.78 -11.37 -4.57
C GLU A 82 -8.83 -12.35 -5.10
N ASP A 83 -10.02 -11.87 -5.44
CA ASP A 83 -11.10 -12.71 -5.97
C ASP A 83 -10.75 -13.25 -7.37
N GLU A 84 -10.15 -12.42 -8.24
CA GLU A 84 -9.65 -12.86 -9.56
C GLU A 84 -8.50 -13.85 -9.44
N ARG A 85 -7.57 -13.63 -8.49
CA ARG A 85 -6.47 -14.55 -8.20
C ARG A 85 -7.00 -15.89 -7.67
N LYS A 86 -8.00 -15.88 -6.79
CA LYS A 86 -8.64 -17.10 -6.29
C LYS A 86 -9.36 -17.86 -7.40
N ALA A 87 -10.01 -17.16 -8.33
CA ALA A 87 -10.66 -17.76 -9.50
C ALA A 87 -9.64 -18.45 -10.43
N SER A 88 -8.57 -17.76 -10.83
CA SER A 88 -7.53 -18.33 -11.70
C SER A 88 -6.79 -19.51 -11.06
N ILE A 89 -6.46 -19.44 -9.76
CA ILE A 89 -5.87 -20.58 -9.04
C ILE A 89 -6.83 -21.77 -9.00
N LYS A 90 -8.14 -21.54 -8.86
CA LYS A 90 -9.14 -22.61 -8.87
C LYS A 90 -9.19 -23.29 -10.23
N GLU A 91 -9.20 -22.52 -11.32
CA GLU A 91 -9.18 -23.07 -12.69
C GLU A 91 -7.92 -23.88 -12.96
N LEU A 92 -6.74 -23.39 -12.57
CA LEU A 92 -5.48 -24.14 -12.71
C LEU A 92 -5.47 -25.44 -11.91
N LYS A 93 -6.04 -25.43 -10.69
CA LYS A 93 -6.19 -26.65 -9.88
C LYS A 93 -7.13 -27.66 -10.54
N GLU A 94 -8.21 -27.19 -11.16
CA GLU A 94 -9.15 -28.04 -11.90
C GLU A 94 -8.49 -28.63 -13.16
N GLN A 95 -7.74 -27.84 -13.92
CA GLN A 95 -6.95 -28.29 -15.07
C GLN A 95 -5.86 -29.29 -14.67
N ARG A 96 -5.11 -29.04 -13.58
CA ARG A 96 -4.12 -29.98 -13.07
C ARG A 96 -4.77 -31.30 -12.67
N LYS A 97 -5.92 -31.24 -12.02
CA LYS A 97 -6.66 -32.45 -11.60
C LYS A 97 -7.18 -33.23 -12.79
N SER A 98 -7.66 -32.57 -13.84
CA SER A 98 -8.09 -33.25 -15.07
C SER A 98 -6.91 -33.83 -15.85
N LEU A 99 -5.76 -33.14 -15.92
CA LEU A 99 -4.52 -33.66 -16.52
C LEU A 99 -4.00 -34.92 -15.78
N MET A 100 -4.00 -34.89 -14.44
CA MET A 100 -3.67 -36.06 -13.63
C MET A 100 -4.66 -37.21 -13.82
N ALA A 101 -5.96 -36.91 -13.95
CA ALA A 101 -6.99 -37.91 -14.18
C ALA A 101 -6.97 -38.50 -15.60
N LEU A 102 -6.48 -37.74 -16.58
CA LEU A 102 -6.33 -38.21 -17.97
C LEU A 102 -5.10 -39.10 -18.17
N GLY A 103 -4.28 -39.31 -17.14
CA GLY A 103 -3.13 -40.21 -17.23
C GLY A 103 -2.07 -39.73 -18.22
N TYR A 104 -1.60 -38.49 -18.06
CA TYR A 104 -0.30 -38.12 -18.63
C TYR A 104 0.77 -38.92 -17.89
N ASN A 105 1.06 -40.11 -18.41
CA ASN A 105 2.33 -40.77 -18.23
C ASN A 105 3.32 -39.88 -18.95
N GLU A 106 4.08 -39.09 -18.20
CA GLU A 106 5.32 -38.58 -18.72
C GLU A 106 6.23 -39.82 -18.82
N ASP A 107 6.60 -40.12 -20.04
CA ASP A 107 7.58 -41.10 -20.47
C ASP A 107 8.99 -40.69 -19.97
N TYR A 108 9.18 -40.66 -18.66
CA TYR A 108 10.45 -40.97 -18.02
C TYR A 108 10.57 -42.49 -17.85
N GLU A 109 10.59 -43.20 -18.98
CA GLU A 109 11.20 -44.52 -19.01
C GLU A 109 12.71 -44.35 -18.88
N GLY A 110 13.25 -44.65 -17.70
CA GLY A 110 14.67 -45.01 -17.63
C GLY A 110 15.45 -44.66 -16.37
N PHE A 111 14.86 -44.71 -15.16
CA PHE A 111 15.61 -45.21 -14.00
C PHE A 111 14.69 -45.54 -12.82
N GLY A 112 14.64 -46.81 -12.44
CA GLY A 112 14.20 -47.23 -11.11
C GLY A 112 12.81 -47.84 -11.06
N GLU A 113 12.71 -49.08 -11.52
CA GLU A 113 11.71 -50.00 -11.00
C GLU A 113 11.70 -49.97 -9.46
N GLY A 114 10.50 -49.88 -8.89
CA GLY A 114 10.22 -50.33 -7.53
C GLY A 114 10.64 -49.41 -6.39
N PHE A 115 9.78 -48.47 -6.02
CA PHE A 115 9.68 -48.08 -4.62
C PHE A 115 8.23 -47.73 -4.26
N ASP A 116 7.52 -48.75 -3.77
CA ASP A 116 6.30 -48.58 -2.99
C ASP A 116 6.77 -48.28 -1.55
N GLY A 117 6.83 -46.99 -1.21
CA GLY A 117 7.36 -46.48 0.05
C GLY A 117 6.28 -45.72 0.84
N PRO A 118 6.05 -46.03 2.13
CA PRO A 118 4.87 -45.58 2.85
C PRO A 118 5.07 -44.30 3.66
N ASP A 119 5.44 -43.15 3.08
CA ASP A 119 5.63 -41.93 3.88
C ASP A 119 6.05 -40.70 3.06
N GLY A 120 5.11 -39.75 2.83
CA GLY A 120 5.30 -38.28 2.85
C GLY A 120 6.42 -37.58 2.06
N GLU A 121 7.31 -38.27 1.38
CA GLU A 121 8.56 -37.74 0.84
C GLU A 121 8.37 -37.14 -0.57
N GLY A 122 7.36 -37.64 -1.29
CA GLY A 122 6.93 -37.06 -2.58
C GLY A 122 6.37 -35.66 -2.43
N ASP A 123 5.62 -35.37 -1.36
CA ASP A 123 5.05 -34.04 -1.12
C ASP A 123 6.14 -33.01 -0.79
N ALA A 124 7.17 -33.40 -0.03
CA ALA A 124 8.31 -32.54 0.29
C ALA A 124 9.15 -32.17 -0.95
N LEU A 125 9.30 -33.11 -1.89
CA LEU A 125 10.01 -32.87 -3.16
C LEU A 125 9.22 -31.93 -4.09
N VAL A 126 7.89 -32.04 -4.08
CA VAL A 126 7.00 -31.15 -4.84
C VAL A 126 7.00 -29.73 -4.25
N ASP A 127 6.97 -29.59 -2.93
CA ASP A 127 7.06 -28.29 -2.25
C ASP A 127 8.43 -27.62 -2.47
N ALA A 128 9.52 -28.39 -2.46
CA ALA A 128 10.86 -27.88 -2.77
C ALA A 128 10.99 -27.42 -4.23
N ALA A 129 10.35 -28.11 -5.17
CA ALA A 129 10.30 -27.72 -6.58
C ALA A 129 9.47 -26.44 -6.79
N LEU A 130 8.34 -26.31 -6.10
CA LEU A 130 7.50 -25.10 -6.09
C LEU A 130 8.25 -23.89 -5.52
N ALA A 131 9.01 -24.06 -4.44
CA ALA A 131 9.83 -23.01 -3.85
C ALA A 131 10.96 -22.55 -4.80
N LYS A 132 11.57 -23.47 -5.55
CA LYS A 132 12.58 -23.13 -6.56
C LYS A 132 11.99 -22.38 -7.76
N LEU A 133 10.78 -22.72 -8.18
CA LEU A 133 10.08 -22.00 -9.24
C LEU A 133 9.65 -20.60 -8.80
N ALA A 134 9.20 -20.44 -7.55
CA ALA A 134 8.91 -19.14 -6.96
C ALA A 134 10.16 -18.25 -6.86
N GLY A 135 11.32 -18.83 -6.51
CA GLY A 135 12.61 -18.11 -6.49
C GLY A 135 13.21 -17.85 -7.89
N GLY A 136 12.77 -18.59 -8.92
CA GLY A 136 13.26 -18.43 -10.30
C GLY A 136 12.69 -17.21 -11.03
N ALA A 137 11.62 -16.60 -10.51
CA ALA A 137 11.02 -15.40 -11.10
C ALA A 137 11.92 -14.14 -10.96
N GLU A 138 12.81 -14.09 -9.97
CA GLU A 138 13.75 -12.97 -9.80
C GLU A 138 14.92 -12.99 -10.80
N ALA A 139 15.27 -14.15 -11.38
CA ALA A 139 16.42 -14.25 -12.30
C ALA A 139 16.10 -13.88 -13.76
N LEU A 140 14.81 -13.74 -14.12
CA LEU A 140 14.37 -13.48 -15.50
C LEU A 140 14.16 -11.99 -15.82
N GLN A 141 14.19 -11.08 -14.84
CA GLN A 141 14.16 -9.62 -15.10
C GLN A 141 15.49 -9.07 -15.66
N ASP A 142 16.61 -9.76 -15.42
CA ASP A 142 17.93 -9.29 -15.89
C ASP A 142 18.24 -9.67 -17.36
N ALA A 143 17.36 -10.42 -18.03
CA ALA A 143 17.58 -10.92 -19.40
C ALA A 143 16.81 -10.12 -20.49
N GLU A 144 16.17 -9.00 -20.15
CA GLU A 144 15.25 -8.29 -21.07
C GLU A 144 15.90 -7.33 -22.09
N HIS A 145 17.23 -7.40 -22.33
CA HIS A 145 17.79 -6.67 -23.48
C HIS A 145 18.79 -7.46 -24.32
N PRO A 146 18.33 -8.28 -25.27
CA PRO A 146 19.18 -8.77 -26.35
C PRO A 146 19.56 -7.59 -27.29
N PRO A 147 20.83 -7.46 -27.70
CA PRO A 147 21.25 -6.41 -28.63
C PRO A 147 20.58 -6.60 -30.00
N LEU A 148 20.10 -5.49 -30.58
CA LEU A 148 19.34 -5.46 -31.83
C LEU A 148 20.16 -6.00 -33.02
N PRO A 149 19.55 -6.79 -33.92
CA PRO A 149 20.21 -7.29 -35.12
C PRO A 149 20.34 -6.16 -36.15
N GLY A 150 21.58 -5.78 -36.50
CA GLY A 150 21.85 -4.89 -37.64
C GLY A 150 22.91 -3.81 -37.46
N GLN A 151 23.64 -3.73 -36.35
CA GLN A 151 24.81 -2.85 -36.28
C GLN A 151 26.05 -3.56 -36.85
N PRO A 152 26.88 -2.87 -37.67
CA PRO A 152 28.10 -3.45 -38.20
C PRO A 152 29.00 -3.88 -37.04
N VAL A 153 29.47 -5.13 -37.13
CA VAL A 153 30.47 -5.70 -36.22
C VAL A 153 31.73 -4.86 -36.38
N ASP A 154 32.05 -4.05 -35.37
CA ASP A 154 33.33 -3.36 -35.31
C ASP A 154 34.41 -4.43 -35.06
N GLU A 155 35.02 -4.91 -36.14
CA GLU A 155 36.25 -5.69 -36.11
C GLU A 155 37.36 -4.83 -35.53
N GLY A 156 37.52 -4.89 -34.21
CA GLY A 156 38.51 -4.11 -33.49
C GLY A 156 39.12 -4.87 -32.32
N ALA A 157 40.27 -5.47 -32.58
CA ALA A 157 41.30 -5.84 -31.61
C ALA A 157 41.11 -7.13 -30.78
N ALA A 158 41.36 -8.26 -31.43
CA ALA A 158 42.22 -9.26 -30.83
C ALA A 158 43.69 -8.82 -30.95
N ALA A 159 44.34 -8.51 -29.84
CA ALA A 159 45.80 -8.58 -29.65
C ALA A 159 46.04 -8.48 -28.13
N GLY A 160 46.25 -9.58 -27.41
CA GLY A 160 47.57 -10.20 -27.26
C GLY A 160 47.86 -10.21 -25.75
N GLN A 161 47.74 -11.35 -25.09
CA GLN A 161 48.89 -12.12 -24.63
C GLN A 161 50.00 -11.29 -23.96
N GLY A 162 50.20 -11.57 -22.66
CA GLY A 162 51.51 -11.94 -22.18
C GLY A 162 52.27 -10.89 -21.36
N VAL A 163 52.52 -11.29 -20.10
CA VAL A 163 53.54 -10.82 -19.13
C VAL A 163 53.17 -9.60 -18.30
#